data_AF-A0A2Z7A5C8-F1
#
_entry.id   AF-A0A2Z7A5C8-F1
#
_cell.length_a   1.000
_cell.length_b   1.000
_cell.length_c   1.000
_cell.angle_alpha   90.00
_cell.angle_beta   90.00
_cell.angle_gamma   90.00
#
_symmetry.space_group_name_H-M   'P 1'
#
loop_
_entity.id
_entity.type
_entity.pdbx_description
1 polymer ?
#
loop_
_entity_poly.entity_id
_entity_poly.type
_entity_poly.pdbx_seq_one_letter_code
_entity_poly.pdbx_strand_id
1 'polypeptide(L)'
;MEQNPSSSVENVWESVKAYAVQCASCLKWRLVPSKEQYEGIRERIDERPFTCDIARQQWGPDISCDKESDIKREDQGSPWAMDKPNIPRTPRGWQRVIRARAEGGTKFADVYYVTPSKKRVRSMVELSRFLDEHPQFAQDGVTTSQFSFKSPVAYVENSAAKKRCRRSSRDILGTETTAIVPYERPSSEPQEDSSGNSTAPCYGVKIINELFE
;
A
#
# COMPACT_ATOMS: atom_id res chain seq x y z
N MET A 1 33.02 -16.77 29.85
CA MET A 1 32.52 -15.63 29.05
C MET A 1 32.60 -16.14 27.62
N GLU A 2 31.53 -16.37 26.88
CA GLU A 2 30.30 -15.59 26.71
C GLU A 2 29.09 -16.53 26.55
N GLN A 3 27.96 -16.11 27.12
CA GLN A 3 26.70 -16.84 27.05
C GLN A 3 25.99 -16.46 25.74
N ASN A 4 25.62 -17.49 24.98
CA ASN A 4 24.69 -17.42 23.85
C ASN A 4 23.29 -17.06 24.39
N PRO A 5 22.67 -15.92 24.02
CA PRO A 5 21.27 -15.72 24.35
C PRO A 5 20.42 -16.42 23.29
N SER A 6 19.87 -17.57 23.69
CA SER A 6 18.67 -18.19 23.10
C SER A 6 17.60 -17.11 22.89
N SER A 7 17.32 -16.76 21.64
CA SER A 7 16.33 -15.76 21.24
C SER A 7 15.03 -16.40 20.74
N SER A 8 14.65 -17.57 21.24
CA SER A 8 13.37 -18.21 20.91
C SER A 8 12.27 -17.71 21.84
N VAL A 9 12.01 -16.41 21.79
CA VAL A 9 10.69 -15.81 21.98
C VAL A 9 10.51 -14.86 20.81
N GLU A 10 10.54 -15.44 19.60
CA GLU A 10 10.20 -14.71 18.40
C GLU A 10 8.75 -14.24 18.55
N ASN A 11 8.63 -12.93 18.54
CA ASN A 11 7.36 -12.23 18.51
C ASN A 11 6.56 -12.75 17.29
N VAL A 12 5.54 -13.57 17.52
CA VAL A 12 4.57 -14.14 16.52
C VAL A 12 3.78 -13.06 15.76
N TRP A 13 4.26 -11.82 15.78
CA TRP A 13 3.63 -10.60 15.31
C TRP A 13 4.44 -9.91 14.21
N GLU A 14 5.64 -10.40 13.87
CA GLU A 14 6.42 -9.93 12.71
C GLU A 14 5.94 -10.59 11.42
N SER A 15 4.72 -10.28 10.99
CA SER A 15 4.17 -10.82 9.74
C SER A 15 4.79 -10.20 8.47
N VAL A 16 5.69 -9.22 8.58
CA VAL A 16 6.28 -8.49 7.45
C VAL A 16 7.79 -8.69 7.43
N LYS A 17 8.31 -9.29 6.35
CA LYS A 17 9.74 -9.61 6.17
C LYS A 17 10.52 -8.48 5.48
N ALA A 18 9.85 -7.70 4.63
CA ALA A 18 10.49 -6.64 3.86
C ALA A 18 9.49 -5.53 3.51
N TYR A 19 10.02 -4.33 3.36
CA TYR A 19 9.29 -3.14 2.93
C TYR A 19 9.84 -2.69 1.58
N ALA A 20 8.97 -2.25 0.68
CA ALA A 20 9.37 -1.81 -0.65
C ALA A 20 8.52 -0.65 -1.17
N VAL A 21 9.11 0.13 -2.05
CA VAL A 21 8.44 1.24 -2.74
C VAL A 21 8.87 1.29 -4.19
N GLN A 22 7.94 1.64 -5.07
CA GLN A 22 8.21 1.84 -6.48
C GLN A 22 8.58 3.30 -6.73
N CYS A 23 9.68 3.50 -7.45
CA CYS A 23 10.09 4.83 -7.90
C CYS A 23 9.12 5.38 -8.96
N ALA A 24 8.61 6.59 -8.77
CA ALA A 24 7.74 7.26 -9.74
C ALA A 24 8.44 7.55 -11.08
N SER A 25 9.74 7.81 -11.08
CA SER A 25 10.50 8.17 -12.29
C SER A 25 10.89 6.99 -13.18
N CYS A 26 11.26 5.84 -12.60
CA CYS A 26 11.77 4.69 -13.35
C CYS A 26 10.97 3.40 -13.17
N LEU A 27 9.93 3.43 -12.32
CA LEU A 27 9.05 2.31 -11.99
C LEU A 27 9.75 1.08 -11.37
N LYS A 28 11.04 1.19 -11.02
CA LYS A 28 11.82 0.15 -10.34
C LYS A 28 11.47 0.12 -8.85
N TRP A 29 11.50 -1.07 -8.28
CA TRP A 29 11.26 -1.27 -6.86
C TRP A 29 12.54 -1.09 -6.06
N ARG A 30 12.41 -0.44 -4.90
CA ARG A 30 13.49 -0.21 -3.96
C ARG A 30 13.12 -0.76 -2.59
N LEU A 31 14.04 -1.48 -1.95
CA LEU A 31 13.86 -1.99 -0.60
C LEU A 31 14.01 -0.85 0.39
N VAL A 32 13.00 -0.68 1.24
CA VAL A 32 13.01 0.35 2.27
C VAL A 32 13.76 -0.20 3.50
N PRO A 33 14.83 0.48 3.98
CA PRO A 33 15.69 -0.05 5.04
C PRO A 33 15.02 -0.25 6.40
N SER A 34 13.98 0.53 6.70
CA SER A 34 13.29 0.51 7.99
C SER A 34 11.78 0.67 7.84
N LYS A 35 11.05 0.14 8.83
CA LYS A 35 9.60 0.30 8.92
C LYS A 35 9.21 1.78 8.97
N GLU A 36 9.91 2.58 9.76
CA GLU A 36 9.63 4.00 9.98
C GLU A 36 9.73 4.80 8.67
N GLN A 37 10.74 4.51 7.84
CA GLN A 37 10.86 5.11 6.52
C GLN A 37 9.70 4.71 5.61
N TYR A 38 9.33 3.43 5.62
CA TYR A 38 8.19 2.93 4.84
C TYR A 38 6.89 3.62 5.26
N GLU A 39 6.64 3.72 6.57
CA GLU A 39 5.47 4.42 7.10
C GLU A 39 5.42 5.89 6.67
N GLY A 40 6.57 6.57 6.69
CA GLY A 40 6.67 7.96 6.29
C GLY A 40 6.54 8.21 4.79
N ILE A 41 6.78 7.19 3.96
CA ILE A 41 6.54 7.20 2.53
C ILE A 41 5.05 6.97 2.26
N ARG A 42 4.46 5.88 2.77
CA ARG A 42 3.03 5.55 2.52
C ARG A 42 2.05 6.60 3.01
N GLU A 43 2.42 7.35 4.05
CA GLU A 43 1.61 8.44 4.60
C GLU A 43 1.46 9.61 3.62
N ARG A 44 2.49 9.87 2.81
CA ARG A 44 2.59 11.06 1.95
C ARG A 44 2.76 10.72 0.48
N ILE A 45 2.51 9.46 0.08
CA ILE A 45 2.85 8.98 -1.26
C ILE A 45 2.02 9.66 -2.36
N ASP A 46 0.80 10.09 -2.05
CA ASP A 46 -0.07 10.83 -2.97
C ASP A 46 0.42 12.28 -3.17
N GLU A 47 0.92 12.92 -2.11
CA GLU A 47 1.39 14.31 -2.13
C GLU A 47 2.85 14.43 -2.60
N ARG A 48 3.68 13.47 -2.16
CA ARG A 48 5.11 13.40 -2.42
C ARG A 48 5.46 12.00 -2.94
N PRO A 49 5.35 11.80 -4.26
CA PRO A 49 5.80 10.59 -4.92
C PRO A 49 7.25 10.25 -4.54
N PHE A 50 7.51 8.96 -4.35
CA PHE A 50 8.86 8.49 -4.07
C PHE A 50 9.70 8.42 -5.35
N THR A 51 10.96 8.86 -5.28
CA THR A 51 11.93 8.74 -6.37
C THR A 51 13.25 8.15 -5.87
N CYS A 52 14.04 7.57 -6.77
CA CYS A 52 15.37 7.05 -6.41
C CYS A 52 16.28 8.13 -5.83
N ASP A 53 16.09 9.40 -6.19
CA ASP A 53 16.84 10.52 -5.61
C ASP A 53 16.54 10.72 -4.11
N ILE A 54 15.28 10.51 -3.70
CA ILE A 54 14.91 10.56 -2.29
C ILE A 54 15.62 9.44 -1.53
N ALA A 55 15.64 8.22 -2.09
CA ALA A 55 16.37 7.11 -1.49
C ALA A 55 17.89 7.33 -1.49
N ARG A 56 18.44 7.94 -2.54
CA ARG A 56 19.86 8.30 -2.61
C ARG A 56 20.28 9.21 -1.47
N GLN A 57 19.44 10.18 -1.13
CA GLN A 57 19.67 11.14 -0.04
C GLN A 57 19.47 10.53 1.35
N GLN A 58 18.53 9.58 1.50
CA GLN A 58 18.11 9.09 2.82
C GLN A 58 18.64 7.70 3.20
N TRP A 59 18.99 6.86 2.22
CA TRP A 59 19.35 5.46 2.44
C TRP A 59 20.80 5.17 2.06
N GLY A 60 21.27 5.71 0.92
CA GLY A 60 22.67 5.57 0.52
C GLY A 60 22.96 6.08 -0.90
N PRO A 61 24.20 6.51 -1.19
CA PRO A 61 24.57 7.17 -2.44
C PRO A 61 24.45 6.27 -3.67
N ASP A 62 24.43 4.96 -3.44
CA ASP A 62 24.38 3.93 -4.46
C ASP A 62 23.02 3.75 -5.13
N ILE A 63 21.97 4.43 -4.68
CA ILE A 63 20.64 4.23 -5.25
C ILE A 63 20.44 5.22 -6.41
N SER A 64 20.17 4.69 -7.61
CA SER A 64 19.85 5.51 -8.78
C SER A 64 18.80 4.84 -9.67
N CYS A 65 18.22 5.61 -10.60
CA CYS A 65 17.30 5.07 -11.60
C CYS A 65 18.00 4.16 -12.61
N ASP A 66 19.32 4.31 -12.81
CA ASP A 66 20.09 3.48 -13.74
C ASP A 66 20.34 2.08 -13.17
N LYS A 67 20.45 1.95 -11.85
CA LYS A 67 20.63 0.64 -11.21
C LYS A 67 19.40 -0.25 -11.36
N GLU A 68 19.64 -1.56 -11.43
CA GLU A 68 18.61 -2.60 -11.47
C GLU A 68 17.70 -2.56 -10.25
N SER A 69 16.45 -3.02 -10.40
CA SER A 69 15.45 -3.09 -9.32
C SER A 69 15.92 -3.99 -8.19
N ASP A 70 15.65 -3.60 -6.93
CA ASP A 70 16.06 -4.37 -5.76
C ASP A 70 15.21 -5.65 -5.60
N ILE A 71 14.01 -5.65 -6.20
CA ILE A 71 13.11 -6.79 -6.26
C ILE A 71 13.01 -7.23 -7.71
N LYS A 72 13.39 -8.49 -7.97
CA LYS A 72 13.30 -9.12 -9.29
C LYS A 72 12.05 -9.99 -9.40
N ARG A 73 11.71 -10.37 -10.64
CA ARG A 73 10.52 -11.22 -10.95
C ARG A 73 10.55 -12.57 -10.22
N GLU A 74 11.73 -13.14 -10.02
CA GLU A 74 11.91 -14.43 -9.35
C GLU A 74 11.68 -14.36 -7.82
N ASP A 75 11.86 -13.19 -7.20
CA ASP A 75 11.66 -12.97 -5.76
C ASP A 75 10.18 -12.76 -5.35
N GLN A 76 9.26 -12.91 -6.33
CA GLN A 76 7.83 -12.65 -6.20
C GLN A 76 7.01 -13.89 -5.78
N GLY A 77 7.64 -15.04 -5.49
CA GLY A 77 6.94 -16.26 -5.05
C GLY A 77 6.26 -16.17 -3.67
N SER A 78 6.56 -15.13 -2.89
CA SER A 78 5.92 -14.84 -1.59
C SER A 78 4.95 -13.68 -1.73
N PRO A 79 3.79 -13.71 -1.03
CA PRO A 79 2.70 -12.78 -1.30
C PRO A 79 3.10 -11.34 -0.92
N TRP A 80 3.19 -10.50 -1.95
CA TRP A 80 3.34 -9.06 -1.80
C TRP A 80 1.97 -8.42 -1.55
N ALA A 81 1.95 -7.47 -0.62
CA ALA A 81 0.76 -6.72 -0.25
C ALA A 81 1.01 -5.23 -0.51
N MET A 82 0.13 -4.59 -1.26
CA MET A 82 0.14 -3.15 -1.45
C MET A 82 -0.83 -2.49 -0.48
N ASP A 83 -0.29 -1.64 0.38
CA ASP A 83 -1.08 -0.79 1.26
C ASP A 83 -1.82 0.29 0.43
N LYS A 84 -2.96 0.77 0.94
CA LYS A 84 -3.70 1.88 0.32
C LYS A 84 -3.10 3.22 0.73
N PRO A 85 -3.02 4.23 -0.16
CA PRO A 85 -2.38 5.52 0.15
C PRO A 85 -3.01 6.20 1.37
N ASN A 86 -2.21 7.06 1.99
CA ASN A 86 -2.58 7.88 3.15
C ASN A 86 -2.96 7.01 4.36
N ILE A 87 -2.25 5.90 4.57
CA ILE A 87 -2.25 5.25 5.88
C ILE A 87 -1.27 6.06 6.75
N PRO A 88 -1.67 6.54 7.93
CA PRO A 88 -0.81 7.34 8.81
C PRO A 88 0.34 6.53 9.41
N ARG A 89 1.40 7.20 9.83
CA ARG A 89 2.43 6.57 10.68
C ARG A 89 1.82 6.05 11.97
N THR A 90 2.32 4.92 12.43
CA THR A 90 1.87 4.33 13.68
C THR A 90 2.38 5.19 14.86
N PRO A 91 1.56 5.49 15.88
CA PRO A 91 2.02 6.21 17.06
C PRO A 91 3.15 5.47 17.79
N ARG A 92 3.96 6.20 18.56
CA ARG A 92 5.08 5.61 19.31
C ARG A 92 4.59 4.51 20.26
N GLY A 93 5.27 3.38 20.26
CA GLY A 93 4.92 2.21 21.08
C GLY A 93 3.75 1.37 20.55
N TRP A 94 3.09 1.82 19.48
CA TRP A 94 2.07 1.04 18.79
C TRP A 94 2.68 0.32 17.59
N GLN A 95 2.11 -0.82 17.21
CA GLN A 95 2.57 -1.57 16.05
C GLN A 95 1.38 -1.97 15.18
N ARG A 96 1.38 -1.52 13.92
CA ARG A 96 0.51 -2.07 12.89
C ARG A 96 1.02 -3.45 12.46
N VAL A 97 0.15 -4.45 12.54
CA VAL A 97 0.40 -5.85 12.18
C VAL A 97 -0.59 -6.27 11.08
N ILE A 98 -0.09 -6.95 10.06
CA ILE A 98 -0.88 -7.41 8.92
C ILE A 98 -0.87 -8.93 8.88
N ARG A 99 -2.03 -9.56 8.99
CA ARG A 99 -2.16 -11.01 8.94
C ARG A 99 -2.79 -11.43 7.62
N ALA A 100 -2.01 -12.07 6.74
CA ALA A 100 -2.55 -12.65 5.51
C ALA A 100 -3.64 -13.69 5.83
N ARG A 101 -4.67 -13.74 4.98
CA ARG A 101 -5.71 -14.77 5.03
C ARG A 101 -5.34 -15.92 4.11
N ALA A 102 -5.90 -17.10 4.41
CA ALA A 102 -5.83 -18.23 3.49
C ALA A 102 -6.45 -17.88 2.13
N GLU A 103 -5.96 -18.56 1.09
CA GLU A 103 -6.43 -18.37 -0.29
C GLU A 103 -7.94 -18.64 -0.41
N GLY A 104 -8.65 -17.86 -1.23
CA GLY A 104 -10.10 -17.94 -1.40
C GLY A 104 -10.93 -16.96 -0.56
N GLY A 105 -10.30 -16.14 0.28
CA GLY A 105 -10.96 -15.05 1.02
C GLY A 105 -11.28 -13.81 0.17
N THR A 106 -12.29 -13.02 0.57
CA THR A 106 -12.64 -11.73 -0.09
C THR A 106 -11.65 -10.59 0.19
N LYS A 107 -10.76 -10.78 1.18
CA LYS A 107 -9.72 -9.84 1.59
C LYS A 107 -8.40 -10.57 1.65
N PHE A 108 -7.34 -9.89 1.24
CA PHE A 108 -5.99 -10.42 1.26
C PHE A 108 -5.46 -10.60 2.69
N ALA A 109 -5.72 -9.62 3.58
CA ALA A 109 -5.25 -9.67 4.95
C ALA A 109 -6.19 -8.96 5.93
N ASP A 110 -6.04 -9.29 7.21
CA ASP A 110 -6.58 -8.50 8.32
C ASP A 110 -5.50 -7.57 8.87
N VAL A 111 -5.91 -6.39 9.32
CA VAL A 111 -5.03 -5.40 9.94
C VAL A 111 -5.37 -5.30 11.41
N TYR A 112 -4.34 -5.34 12.24
CA TYR A 112 -4.41 -5.19 13.69
C TYR A 112 -3.46 -4.09 14.13
N TYR A 113 -3.77 -3.48 15.27
CA TYR A 113 -2.78 -2.69 16.01
C TYR A 113 -2.52 -3.36 17.35
N VAL A 114 -1.25 -3.47 17.69
CA VAL A 114 -0.80 -3.89 19.02
C VAL A 114 -0.49 -2.63 19.81
N THR A 115 -1.13 -2.51 20.97
CA THR A 115 -0.96 -1.37 21.87
C THR A 115 0.35 -1.50 22.64
N PRO A 116 0.87 -0.42 23.26
CA PRO A 116 2.03 -0.50 24.15
C PRO A 116 1.85 -1.51 25.30
N SER A 117 0.60 -1.72 25.73
CA SER A 117 0.19 -2.73 26.71
C SER A 117 0.06 -4.14 26.14
N LYS A 118 0.52 -4.38 24.91
CA LYS A 118 0.44 -5.66 24.17
C LYS A 118 -0.98 -6.17 23.90
N LYS A 119 -2.00 -5.33 24.05
CA LYS A 119 -3.38 -5.68 23.66
C LYS A 119 -3.53 -5.49 22.16
N ARG A 120 -4.24 -6.40 21.50
CA ARG A 120 -4.51 -6.33 20.07
C ARG A 120 -5.90 -5.73 19.85
N VAL A 121 -5.98 -4.71 19.01
CA VAL A 121 -7.23 -4.12 18.54
C VAL A 121 -7.40 -4.39 17.04
N ARG A 122 -8.63 -4.69 16.61
CA ARG A 122 -8.97 -5.12 15.25
C ARG A 122 -9.95 -4.20 14.52
N SER A 123 -10.35 -3.08 15.13
CA SER A 123 -11.27 -2.11 14.51
C SER A 123 -11.16 -0.73 15.15
N MET A 124 -11.70 0.28 14.46
CA MET A 124 -11.83 1.63 15.00
C MET A 124 -12.72 1.70 16.25
N VAL A 125 -13.79 0.90 16.31
CA VAL A 125 -14.70 0.86 17.46
C VAL A 125 -13.97 0.34 18.70
N GLU A 126 -13.21 -0.74 18.54
CA GLU A 126 -12.43 -1.30 19.63
C GLU A 126 -11.28 -0.39 20.06
N LEU A 127 -10.64 0.29 19.10
CA LEU A 127 -9.63 1.30 19.39
C LEU A 127 -10.22 2.46 20.19
N SER A 128 -11.38 2.98 19.80
CA SER A 128 -12.05 4.07 20.54
C SER A 128 -12.31 3.66 21.98
N ARG A 129 -12.95 2.50 22.19
CA ARG A 129 -13.20 1.97 23.54
C ARG A 129 -11.90 1.79 24.33
N PHE A 130 -10.83 1.32 23.69
CA PHE A 130 -9.53 1.17 24.35
C PHE A 130 -8.94 2.52 24.78
N LEU A 131 -9.06 3.57 23.96
CA LEU A 131 -8.57 4.90 24.31
C LEU A 131 -9.42 5.53 25.43
N ASP A 132 -10.73 5.28 25.45
CA ASP A 132 -11.63 5.73 26.53
C ASP A 132 -11.29 5.05 27.87
N GLU A 133 -10.93 3.77 27.86
CA GLU A 133 -10.46 3.01 29.03
C GLU A 133 -9.05 3.44 29.49
N HIS A 134 -8.27 4.09 28.62
CA HIS A 134 -6.85 4.42 28.84
C HIS A 134 -6.52 5.87 28.43
N PRO A 135 -7.01 6.87 29.18
CA PRO A 135 -6.88 8.29 28.82
C PRO A 135 -5.42 8.79 28.80
N GLN A 136 -4.47 8.06 29.38
CA GLN A 136 -3.05 8.41 29.33
C GLN A 136 -2.51 8.48 27.89
N PHE A 137 -3.02 7.64 26.98
CA PHE A 137 -2.56 7.69 25.58
C PHE A 137 -3.01 8.97 24.87
N ALA A 138 -4.17 9.51 25.23
CA ALA A 138 -4.63 10.80 24.70
C ALA A 138 -3.74 11.95 25.21
N GLN A 139 -3.27 11.88 26.46
CA GLN A 139 -2.31 12.85 27.02
C GLN A 139 -0.96 12.79 26.29
N ASP A 140 -0.54 11.59 25.85
CA ASP A 140 0.65 11.39 25.02
C ASP A 140 0.44 11.81 23.54
N GLY A 141 -0.70 12.40 23.21
CA GLY A 141 -1.03 12.90 21.87
C GLY A 141 -1.47 11.82 20.87
N VAL A 142 -1.79 10.61 21.35
CA VAL A 142 -2.34 9.55 20.48
C VAL A 142 -3.77 9.91 20.10
N THR A 143 -4.01 10.01 18.80
CA THR A 143 -5.33 10.35 18.24
C THR A 143 -5.83 9.27 17.29
N THR A 144 -7.14 9.15 17.13
CA THR A 144 -7.76 8.15 16.25
C THR A 144 -7.40 8.33 14.78
N SER A 145 -7.02 9.56 14.37
CA SER A 145 -6.57 9.87 13.00
C SER A 145 -5.25 9.21 12.62
N GLN A 146 -4.46 8.75 13.59
CA GLN A 146 -3.20 8.03 13.35
C GLN A 146 -3.41 6.53 13.09
N PHE A 147 -4.66 6.06 13.07
CA PHE A 147 -4.99 4.65 12.90
C PHE A 147 -5.81 4.42 11.63
N SER A 148 -5.46 3.36 10.92
CA SER A 148 -6.20 2.91 9.74
C SER A 148 -6.20 1.40 9.65
N PHE A 149 -7.40 0.82 9.62
CA PHE A 149 -7.67 -0.61 9.47
C PHE A 149 -7.93 -1.00 8.01
N LYS A 150 -7.52 -0.17 7.05
CA LYS A 150 -7.62 -0.48 5.62
C LYS A 150 -6.74 -1.71 5.31
N SER A 151 -7.37 -2.77 4.79
CA SER A 151 -6.67 -3.97 4.32
C SER A 151 -5.77 -3.62 3.13
N PRO A 152 -4.53 -4.11 3.11
CA PRO A 152 -3.74 -4.09 1.88
C PRO A 152 -4.39 -5.01 0.84
N VAL A 153 -3.97 -4.83 -0.41
CA VAL A 153 -4.42 -5.59 -1.58
C VAL A 153 -3.25 -6.44 -2.06
N ALA A 154 -3.51 -7.65 -2.53
CA ALA A 154 -2.47 -8.46 -3.15
C ALA A 154 -1.83 -7.69 -4.31
N TYR A 155 -0.50 -7.68 -4.36
CA TYR A 155 0.21 -7.21 -5.54
C TYR A 155 0.04 -8.27 -6.64
N VAL A 156 -0.57 -7.87 -7.74
CA VAL A 156 -0.62 -8.67 -8.97
C VAL A 156 0.09 -7.82 -10.01
N GLU A 157 1.27 -8.25 -10.48
CA GLU A 157 1.92 -7.60 -11.61
C GLU A 157 0.97 -7.64 -12.80
N ASN A 158 0.78 -6.50 -13.45
CA ASN A 158 -0.22 -6.21 -14.46
C ASN A 158 -0.28 -7.34 -15.52
N SER A 159 -1.18 -8.30 -15.34
CA SER A 159 -1.57 -9.22 -16.39
C SER A 159 -2.42 -8.39 -17.35
N ALA A 160 -1.80 -7.92 -18.42
CA ALA A 160 -2.53 -7.27 -19.50
C ALA A 160 -3.74 -8.14 -19.89
N ALA A 161 -4.89 -7.49 -20.04
CA ALA A 161 -6.20 -8.03 -20.42
C ALA A 161 -7.06 -8.68 -19.31
N LYS A 162 -8.17 -7.97 -19.03
CA LYS A 162 -9.55 -8.49 -18.86
C LYS A 162 -10.21 -8.18 -17.52
N LYS A 163 -10.28 -6.89 -17.16
CA LYS A 163 -11.52 -6.38 -16.55
C LYS A 163 -12.39 -5.81 -17.66
N ARG A 164 -13.15 -6.70 -18.33
CA ARG A 164 -14.39 -6.27 -18.98
C ARG A 164 -15.19 -5.55 -17.90
N CYS A 165 -15.34 -4.23 -18.01
CA CYS A 165 -16.40 -3.53 -17.31
C CYS A 165 -17.68 -4.31 -17.62
N ARG A 166 -18.25 -4.96 -16.60
CA ARG A 166 -19.63 -5.44 -16.66
C ARG A 166 -20.46 -4.19 -16.91
N ARG A 167 -20.76 -3.90 -18.19
CA ARG A 167 -21.89 -3.07 -18.56
C ARG A 167 -23.09 -3.74 -17.92
N SER A 168 -23.58 -3.13 -16.84
CA SER A 168 -24.90 -3.45 -16.31
C SER A 168 -25.89 -3.10 -17.42
N SER A 169 -26.33 -4.12 -18.16
CA SER A 169 -27.49 -4.01 -19.04
C SER A 169 -28.69 -3.66 -18.18
N ARG A 170 -29.25 -2.48 -18.42
CA ARG A 170 -30.68 -2.23 -18.23
C ARG A 170 -31.15 -1.56 -19.49
N ASP A 171 -31.62 -2.40 -20.40
CA ASP A 171 -32.55 -2.05 -21.46
C ASP A 171 -33.76 -1.34 -20.85
N ILE A 172 -34.20 -0.22 -21.44
CA ILE A 172 -35.61 0.01 -21.82
C ILE A 172 -35.64 0.92 -23.06
N LEU A 173 -36.51 0.51 -23.96
CA LEU A 173 -36.76 0.85 -25.35
C LEU A 173 -37.75 2.03 -25.53
N GLY A 174 -37.58 2.78 -26.62
CA GLY A 174 -38.62 3.59 -27.30
C GLY A 174 -38.60 5.10 -26.98
N THR A 175 -38.81 6.04 -27.90
CA THR A 175 -39.20 5.98 -29.32
C THR A 175 -39.01 7.40 -29.92
N GLU A 176 -38.44 7.46 -31.12
CA GLU A 176 -38.60 8.41 -32.25
C GLU A 176 -38.99 9.90 -32.04
N THR A 177 -38.22 10.82 -32.66
CA THR A 177 -38.67 11.73 -33.76
C THR A 177 -37.59 12.77 -34.16
N THR A 178 -37.30 12.80 -35.48
CA THR A 178 -36.77 13.81 -36.43
C THR A 178 -36.52 15.27 -35.98
N ALA A 179 -35.65 16.11 -36.55
CA ALA A 179 -34.79 16.11 -37.76
C ALA A 179 -33.80 17.32 -37.75
N ILE A 180 -32.93 17.34 -38.77
CA ILE A 180 -32.23 18.47 -39.45
C ILE A 180 -30.73 18.69 -39.12
N VAL A 181 -29.92 18.44 -40.16
CA VAL A 181 -28.52 18.87 -40.47
C VAL A 181 -28.66 19.79 -41.73
N PRO A 182 -27.69 20.62 -42.23
CA PRO A 182 -26.23 20.60 -42.00
C PRO A 182 -25.47 21.96 -42.02
N TYR A 183 -24.18 21.96 -41.65
CA TYR A 183 -23.14 22.74 -42.34
C TYR A 183 -21.71 22.23 -42.03
N GLU A 184 -20.87 22.04 -43.07
CA GLU A 184 -19.45 21.63 -43.05
C GLU A 184 -18.51 22.87 -43.08
N ARG A 185 -17.49 22.95 -42.19
CA ARG A 185 -15.99 22.77 -42.37
C ARG A 185 -15.27 23.97 -43.08
N PRO A 186 -13.97 24.34 -42.83
CA PRO A 186 -12.89 23.56 -42.20
C PRO A 186 -11.76 24.22 -41.35
N SER A 187 -10.95 23.32 -40.77
CA SER A 187 -9.48 23.35 -40.51
C SER A 187 -8.86 24.26 -39.44
N SER A 188 -8.36 23.65 -38.37
CA SER A 188 -6.93 23.70 -37.96
C SER A 188 -6.66 22.65 -36.86
N GLU A 189 -5.87 21.63 -37.19
CA GLU A 189 -5.10 20.84 -36.22
C GLU A 189 -3.97 21.70 -35.64
N PRO A 190 -3.42 21.36 -34.45
CA PRO A 190 -2.32 20.40 -34.42
C PRO A 190 -2.53 19.20 -33.48
N GLN A 191 -1.90 18.10 -33.89
CA GLN A 191 -1.80 16.80 -33.23
C GLN A 191 -0.99 16.81 -31.91
N GLU A 192 -1.45 15.92 -31.03
CA GLU A 192 -0.72 15.01 -30.11
C GLU A 192 0.59 15.44 -29.47
N ASP A 193 0.64 15.39 -28.12
CA ASP A 193 1.52 14.42 -27.46
C ASP A 193 1.05 14.07 -26.02
N SER A 194 1.11 12.78 -25.71
CA SER A 194 1.30 12.19 -24.38
C SER A 194 0.26 12.49 -23.28
N SER A 195 -0.87 11.78 -23.34
CA SER A 195 -1.52 11.34 -22.10
C SER A 195 -0.61 10.31 -21.44
N GLY A 196 0.39 10.80 -20.71
CA GLY A 196 1.21 9.99 -19.83
C GLY A 196 0.28 9.19 -18.93
N ASN A 197 0.33 7.86 -19.07
CA ASN A 197 -0.18 6.96 -18.05
C ASN A 197 0.60 7.26 -16.78
N SER A 198 0.11 8.22 -15.99
CA SER A 198 0.57 8.48 -14.64
C SER A 198 0.19 7.26 -13.82
N THR A 199 1.02 6.23 -13.94
CA THR A 199 0.97 5.07 -13.08
C THR A 199 1.40 5.61 -11.73
N ALA A 200 0.42 5.91 -10.88
CA ALA A 200 0.68 6.39 -9.53
C ALA A 200 1.72 5.47 -8.87
N PRO A 201 2.70 6.03 -8.13
CA PRO A 201 3.75 5.23 -7.52
C PRO A 201 3.15 4.16 -6.63
N CYS A 202 3.50 2.90 -6.91
CA CYS A 202 3.10 1.78 -6.08
C CYS A 202 4.02 1.64 -4.87
N TYR A 203 3.54 1.00 -3.81
CA TYR A 203 4.37 0.64 -2.67
C TYR A 203 3.79 -0.61 -2.02
N GLY A 204 4.63 -1.35 -1.30
CA GLY A 204 4.23 -2.64 -0.80
C GLY A 204 5.08 -3.17 0.34
N VAL A 205 4.54 -4.19 0.98
CA VAL A 205 5.19 -4.98 2.02
C VAL A 205 5.18 -6.44 1.60
N LYS A 206 6.28 -7.13 1.89
CA LYS A 206 6.37 -8.58 1.74
C LYS A 206 5.85 -9.21 3.02
N ILE A 207 4.75 -9.94 2.90
CA ILE A 207 4.13 -10.62 4.05
C ILE A 207 4.63 -12.06 4.10
N ILE A 208 5.01 -12.49 5.30
CA ILE A 208 5.32 -13.88 5.60
C ILE A 208 4.00 -14.57 5.93
N ASN A 209 3.68 -15.62 5.19
CA ASN A 209 2.65 -16.55 5.61
C ASN A 209 3.26 -17.52 6.63
N GLU A 210 3.21 -17.20 7.91
CA GLU A 210 3.60 -18.13 8.99
C GLU A 210 2.43 -19.02 9.47
N LEU A 211 1.42 -19.25 8.63
CA LEU A 211 0.21 -20.00 9.00
C LEU A 211 -0.13 -21.14 8.02
N PHE A 212 0.87 -21.68 7.35
CA PHE A 212 0.75 -22.90 6.55
C PHE A 212 1.76 -23.98 6.95
N GLU A 213 2.00 -24.15 8.25
CA GLU A 213 2.46 -25.43 8.81
C GLU A 213 1.46 -25.93 9.85
#